data_AF-A0A140K693-F1
#
_entry.id   AF-A0A140K693-F1
#
_cell.length_a   1.000
_cell.length_b   1.000
_cell.length_c   1.000
_cell.angle_alpha   90.00
_cell.angle_beta   90.00
_cell.angle_gamma   90.00
#
_symmetry.space_group_name_H-M   'P 1'
#
loop_
_entity.id
_entity.type
_entity.pdbx_description
1 polymer ?
#
loop_
_entity_poly.entity_id
_entity_poly.type
_entity_poly.pdbx_seq_one_letter_code
_entity_poly.pdbx_strand_id
1 'polypeptide(L)' 'MMNNFSNTDRRFRITVATPGMSGNLRQSSLTYEVSFANLSQTIQNIHRLGGKIVSITEMALEM' A
#
# COMPACT_ATOMS: atom_id res chain seq x y z
N MET A 1 11.52 25.99 17.15
CA MET A 1 11.73 25.57 15.75
C MET A 1 10.66 24.52 15.45
N MET A 2 9.69 24.83 14.59
CA MET A 2 8.61 23.90 14.25
C MET A 2 9.21 22.92 13.24
N ASN A 3 9.57 21.71 13.67
CA ASN A 3 10.02 20.66 12.76
C ASN A 3 8.87 20.35 11.80
N ASN A 4 8.95 20.91 10.60
CA ASN A 4 8.08 20.56 9.49
C ASN A 4 8.49 19.15 9.04
N PHE A 5 7.98 18.12 9.72
CA PHE A 5 8.09 16.75 9.27
C PHE A 5 7.30 16.63 7.97
N SER A 6 7.93 16.95 6.85
CA SER A 6 7.42 16.65 5.52
C SER A 6 7.35 15.14 5.36
N ASN A 7 6.30 14.54 5.91
CA ASN A 7 5.96 13.12 5.78
C ASN A 7 5.69 12.74 4.31
N THR A 8 5.69 13.71 3.40
CA THR A 8 5.57 13.55 1.95
C THR A 8 6.69 12.72 1.33
N ASP A 9 7.89 12.69 1.92
CA ASP A 9 9.01 11.89 1.38
C ASP A 9 8.96 10.40 1.81
N ARG A 10 8.05 10.06 2.73
CA ARG A 10 7.91 8.68 3.20
C ARG A 10 7.25 7.80 2.15
N ARG A 11 7.88 6.67 1.84
CA ARG A 11 7.37 5.62 0.97
C ARG A 11 6.76 4.51 1.82
N PHE A 12 5.67 3.94 1.35
CA PHE A 12 4.94 2.86 2.01
C PHE A 12 4.78 1.72 1.03
N ARG A 13 5.06 0.51 1.49
CA ARG A 13 4.81 -0.72 0.77
C ARG A 13 3.55 -1.39 1.31
N ILE A 14 2.58 -1.62 0.45
CA ILE A 14 1.28 -2.22 0.76
C ILE A 14 1.20 -3.57 0.05
N THR A 15 1.05 -4.66 0.81
CA THR A 15 0.80 -5.98 0.25
C THR A 15 -0.69 -6.29 0.35
N VAL A 16 -1.28 -6.71 -0.77
CA VAL A 16 -2.71 -7.00 -0.90
C VAL A 16 -2.88 -8.41 -1.43
N ALA A 17 -3.76 -9.18 -0.79
CA ALA A 17 -4.28 -10.41 -1.35
C ALA A 17 -5.56 -10.07 -2.14
N THR A 18 -5.54 -10.26 -3.44
CA THR A 18 -6.77 -10.17 -4.24
C THR A 18 -7.42 -11.55 -4.32
N PRO A 19 -8.74 -11.67 -4.09
CA PRO A 19 -9.43 -12.91 -4.39
C PRO A 19 -9.30 -13.17 -5.90
N GLY A 20 -8.73 -14.31 -6.25
CA GLY A 20 -8.42 -14.64 -7.65
C GLY A 20 -9.68 -14.57 -8.50
N MET A 21 -9.65 -13.77 -9.56
CA MET A 21 -10.69 -13.69 -10.60
C MET A 21 -10.81 -14.98 -11.44
N SER A 22 -10.04 -16.03 -11.12
CA SER A 22 -10.07 -17.33 -11.79
C SER A 22 -9.80 -18.43 -10.77
N GLY A 23 -10.56 -19.52 -10.84
CA GLY A 23 -10.68 -20.61 -9.87
C GLY A 23 -9.44 -21.48 -9.64
N ASN A 24 -8.24 -20.92 -9.80
CA ASN A 24 -7.00 -21.57 -9.41
C ASN A 24 -6.47 -20.88 -8.14
N LEU A 25 -6.34 -21.66 -7.07
CA LEU A 25 -5.90 -21.31 -5.72
C LEU A 25 -4.45 -20.77 -5.65
N ARG A 26 -4.11 -19.75 -6.42
CA ARG A 26 -2.97 -18.89 -6.16
C ARG A 26 -3.55 -17.56 -5.72
N GLN A 27 -3.51 -17.30 -4.42
CA GLN A 27 -3.76 -15.97 -3.88
C GLN A 27 -2.86 -14.99 -4.62
N SER A 28 -3.42 -14.22 -5.57
CA SER A 28 -2.67 -13.22 -6.29
C SER A 28 -2.29 -12.14 -5.29
N SER A 29 -1.01 -12.15 -4.91
CA SER A 29 -0.44 -11.18 -3.99
C SER A 29 0.08 -10.00 -4.82
N LEU A 30 -0.50 -8.82 -4.62
CA LEU A 30 -0.08 -7.57 -5.26
C LEU A 30 0.64 -6.70 -4.25
N THR A 31 1.75 -6.09 -4.66
CA THR A 31 2.50 -5.13 -3.83
C THR A 31 2.43 -3.76 -4.49
N TYR A 32 2.06 -2.75 -3.71
CA TYR A 32 2.06 -1.34 -4.12
C TYR A 32 3.10 -0.58 -3.32
N GLU A 33 3.88 0.27 -3.98
CA GLU A 33 4.77 1.23 -3.33
C GLU A 33 4.28 2.64 -3.60
N VAL A 34 3.87 3.35 -2.55
CA VAL A 34 3.21 4.65 -2.66
C VAL A 34 3.81 5.64 -1.69
N SER A 35 3.79 6.94 -2.04
CA SER A 35 4.10 8.00 -1.07
C SER A 35 2.95 8.18 -0.07
N PHE A 36 3.23 8.84 1.05
CA PHE A 36 2.20 9.18 2.04
C PHE A 36 0.99 9.88 1.43
N ALA A 37 1.20 10.80 0.47
CA ALA A 37 0.14 11.55 -0.19
C ALA A 37 -0.86 10.65 -0.94
N ASN A 38 -0.39 9.53 -1.49
CA ASN A 38 -1.21 8.62 -2.29
C ASN A 38 -1.72 7.39 -1.50
N LEU A 39 -1.35 7.28 -0.22
CA LEU A 39 -1.68 6.13 0.62
C LEU A 39 -3.18 5.93 0.76
N SER A 40 -3.91 6.99 1.15
CA SER A 40 -5.36 6.93 1.38
C SER A 40 -6.13 6.56 0.11
N GLN A 41 -5.79 7.16 -1.03
CA GLN A 41 -6.43 6.87 -2.30
C GLN A 41 -6.18 5.41 -2.73
N THR A 42 -4.96 4.91 -2.52
CA THR A 42 -4.60 3.53 -2.85
C THR A 42 -5.37 2.53 -1.99
N ILE A 43 -5.45 2.77 -0.67
CA ILE A 43 -6.22 1.93 0.26
C ILE A 43 -7.70 1.90 -0.12
N GLN A 44 -8.30 3.05 -0.41
CA GLN A 44 -9.70 3.10 -0.84
C GLN A 44 -9.93 2.31 -2.13
N ASN A 45 -9.02 2.42 -3.10
CA ASN A 45 -9.12 1.65 -4.34
C ASN A 45 -8.99 0.14 -4.11
N ILE A 46 -8.08 -0.29 -3.24
CA ILE A 46 -7.95 -1.69 -2.83
C ILE A 46 -9.27 -2.21 -2.26
N HIS A 47 -9.91 -1.44 -1.36
CA HIS A 47 -11.22 -1.81 -0.82
C HIS A 47 -12.32 -1.85 -1.88
N ARG A 48 -12.37 -0.86 -2.80
CA ARG A 48 -13.33 -0.86 -3.92
C ARG A 48 -13.19 -2.08 -4.83
N LEU A 49 -11.96 -2.54 -5.03
CA LEU A 49 -11.65 -3.72 -5.84
C LEU A 49 -11.87 -5.05 -5.09
N GLY A 50 -12.28 -5.00 -3.82
CA GLY A 50 -12.46 -6.20 -2.99
C GLY A 50 -11.13 -6.87 -2.57
N GLY A 51 -10.01 -6.16 -2.71
CA GLY A 51 -8.71 -6.63 -2.25
C GLY A 51 -8.61 -6.58 -0.72
N LYS A 52 -7.92 -7.56 -0.14
CA LYS A 52 -7.64 -7.62 1.29
C LYS A 52 -6.21 -7.13 1.54
N ILE A 53 -6.04 -6.07 2.30
CA ILE A 53 -4.72 -5.61 2.74
C ILE A 53 -4.15 -6.64 3.73
N VAL A 54 -2.94 -7.11 3.46
CA VAL A 54 -2.20 -8.07 4.28
C VAL A 54 -1.18 -7.35 5.15
N SER A 55 -0.47 -6.37 4.60
CA SER A 55 0.54 -5.60 5.34
C SER A 55 0.72 -4.19 4.77
N ILE A 56 1.07 -3.24 5.63
CA ILE A 56 1.55 -1.91 5.24
C ILE A 56 2.84 -1.65 6.03
N THR A 57 3.94 -1.39 5.33
CA THR A 57 5.24 -1.11 5.95
C THR A 57 5.77 0.22 5.45
N GLU A 58 6.20 1.10 6.36
CA GLU A 58 6.98 2.29 6.01
C GLU A 58 8.35 1.83 5.51
N MET A 59 8.74 2.28 4.32
CA MET A 59 10.08 2.07 3.80
C MET A 59 10.95 3.22 4.29
N ALA A 60 12.02 2.89 5.01
CA ALA A 60 12.99 3.88 5.42
C ALA A 60 13.58 4.52 4.15
N LEU A 61 13.52 5.86 4.09
CA LEU A 61 14.32 6.62 3.14
C LEU A 61 15.77 6.46 3.61
N GLU A 62 16.56 5.62 2.93
CA GLU A 62 18.01 5.63 3.14
C GLU A 62 18.55 6.96 2.59
N MET A 63 19.19 7.73 3.49
CA MET A 63 19.78 9.05 3.23
C MET A 63 21.18 8.92 2.63
#